data_AF-A0A538I5P5-F1
#
_entry.id   AF-A0A538I5P5-F1
#
_cell.length_a   1.000
_cell.length_b   1.000
_cell.length_c   1.000
_cell.angle_alpha   90.00
_cell.angle_beta   90.00
_cell.angle_gamma   90.00
#
_symmetry.space_group_name_H-M   'P 1'
#
loop_
_entity.id
_entity.type
_entity.pdbx_description
1 polymer ?
#
loop_
_entity_poly.entity_id
_entity_poly.type
_entity_poly.pdbx_seq_one_letter_code
_entity_poly.pdbx_strand_id
1 'polypeptide(L)'
;MAPYPLNRLDDLVGETIERAVRAHHVRRLRRHGSARAVDPASDGWAGTASFAPRAGCSVVPFVDGSQALPRIADAVRSARSHVHLAGWHFDPSFRFEEEGPTLRELLADAAGRVDVRVLAWAGAPLPLFHPDRREVRRARDELAEGTRISMALDARERPLHCHHEKLVVVDDEVAFVGGIDLTSLAGDRLDSNDHPPRDGLGWHDTAVRLVGPVVADVARHFLMRWRATEDGNVPEPSEPAALGDGIETQFVRTVPARLYEPCRDGEWSILESYLGALRAAERLVYLESQFLWSPEVTFVLAG
;
A
#
# COMPACT_ATOMS: atom_id res chain seq x y z
N MET A 1 -17.72 20.63 38.77
CA MET A 1 -16.95 21.53 37.88
C MET A 1 -17.78 21.73 36.61
N ALA A 2 -18.24 22.95 36.35
CA ALA A 2 -18.97 23.26 35.12
C ALA A 2 -17.99 23.31 33.93
N PRO A 3 -18.32 22.75 32.76
CA PRO A 3 -17.44 22.83 31.59
C PRO A 3 -17.37 24.26 31.07
N TYR A 4 -16.15 24.74 30.80
CA TYR A 4 -15.87 26.09 30.32
C TYR A 4 -16.58 26.36 28.97
N PRO A 5 -17.21 27.54 28.79
CA PRO A 5 -17.97 27.89 27.57
C PRO A 5 -17.12 27.98 26.29
N LEU A 6 -15.80 28.14 26.41
CA LEU A 6 -14.87 28.18 25.27
C LEU A 6 -14.73 26.82 24.57
N ASN A 7 -14.76 25.71 25.33
CA ASN A 7 -14.65 24.37 24.75
C ASN A 7 -15.87 24.04 23.88
N ARG A 8 -17.08 24.47 24.30
CA ARG A 8 -18.30 24.23 23.50
C ARG A 8 -18.32 24.97 22.17
N LEU A 9 -17.69 26.15 22.10
CA LEU A 9 -17.60 26.91 20.86
C LEU A 9 -16.57 26.26 19.92
N ASP A 10 -15.46 25.79 20.46
CA ASP A 10 -14.42 25.08 19.72
C ASP A 10 -14.94 23.73 19.17
N ASP A 11 -15.64 22.95 20.00
CA ASP A 11 -16.30 21.70 19.60
C ASP A 11 -17.31 21.93 18.47
N LEU A 12 -18.14 22.99 18.58
CA LEU A 12 -19.13 23.33 17.56
C LEU A 12 -18.48 23.76 16.23
N VAL A 13 -17.37 24.50 16.29
CA VAL A 13 -16.60 24.92 15.11
C VAL A 13 -15.94 23.70 14.46
N GLY A 14 -15.34 22.81 15.26
CA GLY A 14 -14.75 21.54 14.81
C GLY A 14 -15.76 20.67 14.09
N GLU A 15 -16.91 20.39 14.71
CA GLU A 15 -18.00 19.61 14.10
C GLU A 15 -18.51 20.24 12.80
N THR A 16 -18.59 21.56 12.74
CA THR A 16 -19.08 22.27 11.55
C THR A 16 -18.09 22.14 10.39
N ILE A 17 -16.78 22.24 10.67
CA ILE A 17 -15.71 22.03 9.69
C ILE A 17 -15.71 20.58 9.21
N GLU A 18 -15.77 19.60 10.11
CA GLU A 18 -15.82 18.18 9.76
C GLU A 18 -17.03 17.85 8.88
N ARG A 19 -18.22 18.35 9.24
CA ARG A 19 -19.43 18.20 8.43
C ARG A 19 -19.27 18.83 7.05
N ALA A 20 -18.63 20.00 6.95
CA ALA A 20 -18.39 20.66 5.67
C ALA A 20 -17.39 19.88 4.80
N VAL A 21 -16.29 19.38 5.37
CA VAL A 21 -15.29 18.55 4.68
C VAL A 21 -15.92 17.27 4.17
N ARG A 22 -16.69 16.56 5.01
CA ARG A 22 -17.42 15.35 4.63
C ARG A 22 -18.43 15.64 3.52
N ALA A 23 -19.24 16.69 3.65
CA ALA A 23 -20.21 17.06 2.62
C ALA A 23 -19.53 17.37 1.28
N HIS A 24 -18.37 18.05 1.31
CA HIS A 24 -17.55 18.29 0.13
C HIS A 24 -17.05 16.98 -0.48
N HIS A 25 -16.50 16.09 0.33
CA HIS A 25 -15.92 14.82 -0.11
C HIS A 25 -16.99 13.88 -0.69
N VAL A 26 -18.12 13.69 0.00
CA VAL A 26 -19.30 12.96 -0.48
C VAL A 26 -19.81 13.55 -1.79
N ARG A 27 -19.91 14.89 -1.90
CA ARG A 27 -20.33 15.55 -3.15
C ARG A 27 -19.32 15.33 -4.28
N ARG A 28 -18.03 15.22 -3.99
CA ARG A 28 -16.99 14.90 -4.98
C ARG A 28 -17.10 13.46 -5.44
N LEU A 29 -17.19 12.51 -4.52
CA LEU A 29 -17.31 11.08 -4.82
C LEU A 29 -18.60 10.76 -5.59
N ARG A 30 -19.74 11.35 -5.20
CA ARG A 30 -21.00 11.24 -5.95
C ARG A 30 -20.89 11.77 -7.38
N ARG A 31 -20.15 12.88 -7.59
CA ARG A 31 -19.90 13.43 -8.93
C ARG A 31 -19.04 12.52 -9.82
N HIS A 32 -18.24 11.63 -9.23
CA HIS A 32 -17.40 10.67 -9.95
C HIS A 32 -18.01 9.27 -10.03
N GLY A 33 -19.29 9.11 -9.67
CA GLY A 33 -19.96 7.80 -9.69
C GLY A 33 -19.62 6.89 -8.51
N SER A 34 -18.71 7.31 -7.62
CA SER A 34 -18.25 6.54 -6.46
C SER A 34 -19.13 6.75 -5.22
N ALA A 35 -20.43 6.98 -5.40
CA ALA A 35 -21.37 7.24 -4.31
C ALA A 35 -21.42 6.09 -3.28
N ARG A 36 -21.24 4.86 -3.74
CA ARG A 36 -21.20 3.66 -2.88
C ARG A 36 -19.97 3.60 -1.99
N ALA A 37 -18.87 4.26 -2.35
CA ALA A 37 -17.67 4.28 -1.51
C ALA A 37 -17.87 4.98 -0.15
N VAL A 38 -18.89 5.83 -0.01
CA VAL A 38 -19.26 6.51 1.25
C VAL A 38 -20.54 5.98 1.88
N ASP A 39 -21.24 5.11 1.15
CA ASP A 39 -22.46 4.46 1.60
C ASP A 39 -22.51 2.99 1.12
N PRO A 40 -21.57 2.16 1.62
CA PRO A 40 -21.48 0.76 1.20
C PRO A 40 -22.56 -0.11 1.82
N ALA A 41 -22.71 -1.31 1.26
CA ALA A 41 -23.38 -2.40 1.95
C ALA A 41 -22.60 -2.78 3.23
N SER A 42 -23.31 -3.28 4.23
CA SER A 42 -22.73 -3.72 5.50
C SER A 42 -22.26 -5.19 5.43
N ASP A 43 -21.47 -5.54 4.42
CA ASP A 43 -20.89 -6.88 4.23
C ASP A 43 -19.35 -6.89 4.17
N GLY A 44 -18.72 -5.71 4.30
CA GLY A 44 -17.26 -5.54 4.32
C GLY A 44 -16.57 -5.60 2.94
N TRP A 45 -17.30 -6.01 1.90
CA TRP A 45 -16.80 -6.09 0.54
C TRP A 45 -16.98 -4.77 -0.20
N ALA A 46 -15.97 -4.39 -0.98
CA ALA A 46 -16.05 -3.22 -1.84
C ALA A 46 -16.74 -3.58 -3.16
N GLY A 47 -18.02 -3.25 -3.28
CA GLY A 47 -18.82 -3.50 -4.49
C GLY A 47 -18.44 -2.61 -5.67
N THR A 48 -17.65 -1.55 -5.46
CA THR A 48 -17.11 -0.70 -6.53
C THR A 48 -15.64 -0.99 -6.88
N ALA A 49 -15.03 -2.00 -6.24
CA ALA A 49 -13.66 -2.38 -6.55
C ALA A 49 -13.54 -2.89 -8.00
N SER A 50 -12.38 -2.64 -8.61
CA SER A 50 -12.07 -3.21 -9.94
C SER A 50 -11.91 -4.73 -9.91
N PHE A 51 -11.71 -5.30 -8.71
CA PHE A 51 -11.46 -6.71 -8.49
C PHE A 51 -12.55 -7.28 -7.57
N ALA A 52 -13.19 -8.36 -8.02
CA ALA A 52 -14.15 -9.10 -7.21
C ALA A 52 -13.43 -9.91 -6.10
N PRO A 53 -14.12 -10.28 -5.01
CA PRO A 53 -13.60 -11.23 -4.04
C PRO A 53 -13.16 -12.54 -4.70
N ARG A 54 -12.03 -13.08 -4.24
CA ARG A 54 -11.40 -14.31 -4.74
C ARG A 54 -11.47 -15.39 -3.67
N ALA A 55 -12.13 -16.50 -3.97
CA ALA A 55 -12.14 -17.68 -3.09
C ALA A 55 -10.80 -18.43 -3.15
N GLY A 56 -10.49 -19.16 -2.07
CA GLY A 56 -9.34 -20.06 -2.04
C GLY A 56 -7.98 -19.34 -1.95
N CYS A 57 -7.90 -18.24 -1.20
CA CYS A 57 -6.66 -17.53 -0.94
C CYS A 57 -6.08 -17.91 0.43
N SER A 58 -4.76 -17.90 0.57
CA SER A 58 -4.09 -17.92 1.87
C SER A 58 -3.59 -16.51 2.17
N VAL A 59 -4.01 -15.96 3.31
CA VAL A 59 -3.60 -14.65 3.80
C VAL A 59 -2.90 -14.86 5.14
N VAL A 60 -1.60 -14.57 5.19
CA VAL A 60 -0.79 -14.70 6.41
C VAL A 60 -0.35 -13.30 6.84
N PRO A 61 -0.89 -12.76 7.94
CA PRO A 61 -0.45 -11.49 8.48
C PRO A 61 0.92 -11.63 9.17
N PHE A 62 1.70 -10.56 9.11
CA PHE A 62 2.96 -10.37 9.82
C PHE A 62 2.85 -9.09 10.62
N VAL A 63 3.33 -9.17 11.86
CA VAL A 63 3.49 -8.02 12.75
C VAL A 63 4.97 -7.69 12.81
N ASP A 64 5.28 -6.45 12.44
CA ASP A 64 6.61 -5.87 12.27
C ASP A 64 7.45 -6.47 11.14
N GLY A 65 8.51 -5.74 10.77
CA GLY A 65 9.36 -6.15 9.67
C GLY A 65 10.27 -7.33 9.99
N SER A 66 10.61 -7.61 11.25
CA SER A 66 11.33 -8.84 11.62
C SER A 66 10.59 -10.11 11.20
N GLN A 67 9.25 -10.09 11.10
CA GLN A 67 8.46 -11.21 10.59
C GLN A 67 8.30 -11.18 9.07
N ALA A 68 8.08 -9.99 8.49
CA ALA A 68 7.75 -9.84 7.07
C ALA A 68 9.00 -9.85 6.16
N LEU A 69 10.05 -9.12 6.52
CA LEU A 69 11.19 -8.82 5.65
C LEU A 69 12.00 -10.07 5.26
N PRO A 70 12.32 -11.01 6.18
CA PRO A 70 12.99 -12.25 5.80
C PRO A 70 12.15 -13.08 4.81
N ARG A 71 10.81 -13.06 4.93
CA ARG A 71 9.91 -13.78 4.02
C ARG A 71 9.87 -13.17 2.62
N ILE A 72 9.96 -11.84 2.53
CA ILE A 72 10.13 -11.15 1.26
C ILE A 72 11.48 -11.54 0.63
N ALA A 73 12.56 -11.52 1.42
CA ALA A 73 13.88 -11.89 0.94
C ALA A 73 13.93 -13.33 0.42
N ASP A 74 13.37 -14.29 1.16
CA ASP A 74 13.30 -15.70 0.76
C ASP A 74 12.51 -15.90 -0.54
N ALA A 75 11.39 -15.17 -0.71
CA ALA A 75 10.60 -15.22 -1.94
C ALA A 75 11.41 -14.69 -3.13
N VAL A 76 12.07 -13.54 -2.99
CA VAL A 76 12.90 -12.93 -4.04
C VAL A 76 14.09 -13.83 -4.42
N ARG A 77 14.77 -14.44 -3.43
CA ARG A 77 15.87 -15.40 -3.67
C ARG A 77 15.42 -16.59 -4.51
N SER A 78 14.18 -17.02 -4.32
CA SER A 78 13.57 -18.20 -4.92
C SER A 78 12.86 -17.92 -6.25
N ALA A 79 12.83 -16.67 -6.71
CA ALA A 79 12.13 -16.26 -7.93
C ALA A 79 12.63 -17.03 -9.18
N ARG A 80 11.70 -17.38 -10.06
CA ARG A 80 11.94 -18.20 -11.27
C ARG A 80 11.56 -17.51 -12.57
N SER A 81 10.67 -16.53 -12.55
CA SER A 81 10.25 -15.77 -13.73
C SER A 81 10.39 -14.27 -13.55
N HIS A 82 9.92 -13.70 -12.44
CA HIS A 82 9.98 -12.25 -12.23
C HIS A 82 9.79 -11.84 -10.77
N VAL A 83 10.29 -10.65 -10.46
CA VAL A 83 10.03 -9.93 -9.22
C VAL A 83 9.57 -8.52 -9.57
N HIS A 84 8.38 -8.12 -9.09
CA HIS A 84 7.86 -6.77 -9.23
C HIS A 84 7.71 -6.12 -7.86
N LEU A 85 8.20 -4.90 -7.68
CA LEU A 85 8.09 -4.14 -6.44
C LEU A 85 7.45 -2.79 -6.74
N ALA A 86 6.46 -2.36 -5.96
CA ALA A 86 6.01 -0.97 -5.93
C ALA A 86 6.05 -0.42 -4.51
N GLY A 87 6.51 0.83 -4.36
CA GLY A 87 6.83 1.40 -3.06
C GLY A 87 6.86 2.93 -3.08
N TRP A 88 6.65 3.54 -1.91
CA TRP A 88 6.81 4.98 -1.74
C TRP A 88 8.28 5.40 -1.87
N HIS A 89 9.21 4.62 -1.28
CA HIS A 89 10.63 4.84 -1.39
C HIS A 89 11.41 3.53 -1.25
N PHE A 90 12.58 3.44 -1.89
CA PHE A 90 13.50 2.32 -1.82
C PHE A 90 14.88 2.84 -1.47
N ASP A 91 15.51 2.28 -0.43
CA ASP A 91 16.89 2.55 -0.07
C ASP A 91 17.77 1.39 -0.57
N PRO A 92 18.71 1.62 -1.50
CA PRO A 92 19.58 0.58 -2.04
C PRO A 92 20.37 -0.18 -0.96
N SER A 93 20.67 0.48 0.16
CA SER A 93 21.46 -0.06 1.28
C SER A 93 20.64 -0.77 2.36
N PHE A 94 19.31 -0.68 2.30
CA PHE A 94 18.39 -1.33 3.22
C PHE A 94 18.61 -2.85 3.27
N ARG A 95 18.50 -3.47 4.44
CA ARG A 95 18.63 -4.93 4.61
C ARG A 95 17.31 -5.53 5.07
N PHE A 96 17.05 -6.76 4.65
CA PHE A 96 15.87 -7.53 5.05
C PHE A 96 16.09 -8.40 6.30
N GLU A 97 17.35 -8.53 6.72
CA GLU A 97 17.85 -9.35 7.83
C GLU A 97 19.10 -8.66 8.38
N GLU A 98 19.41 -8.80 9.68
CA GLU A 98 20.56 -8.12 10.31
C GLU A 98 21.89 -8.40 9.58
N GLU A 99 22.13 -9.65 9.17
CA GLU A 99 23.33 -10.09 8.45
C GLU A 99 23.05 -10.51 6.99
N GLY A 100 21.94 -10.05 6.40
CA GLY A 100 21.53 -10.39 5.04
C GLY A 100 22.05 -9.44 3.96
N PRO A 101 21.86 -9.73 2.66
CA PRO A 101 22.19 -8.81 1.58
C PRO A 101 21.39 -7.51 1.67
N THR A 102 21.96 -6.42 1.15
CA THR A 102 21.22 -5.17 0.90
C THR A 102 20.14 -5.39 -0.17
N LEU A 103 19.18 -4.47 -0.24
CA LEU A 103 18.14 -4.44 -1.27
C LEU A 103 18.75 -4.50 -2.65
N ARG A 104 19.79 -3.70 -2.89
CA ARG A 104 20.51 -3.72 -4.16
C ARG A 104 21.14 -5.07 -4.45
N GLU A 105 21.86 -5.66 -3.48
CA GLU A 105 22.53 -6.95 -3.68
C GLU A 105 21.51 -8.07 -3.96
N LEU A 106 20.43 -8.14 -3.19
CA LEU A 106 19.37 -9.14 -3.35
C LEU A 106 18.69 -9.02 -4.72
N LEU A 107 18.28 -7.80 -5.10
CA LEU A 107 17.61 -7.58 -6.38
C LEU A 107 18.57 -7.75 -7.57
N ALA A 108 19.86 -7.43 -7.40
CA ALA A 108 20.85 -7.63 -8.46
C ALA A 108 21.11 -9.12 -8.71
N ASP A 109 21.18 -9.93 -7.64
CA ASP A 109 21.29 -11.40 -7.77
C ASP A 109 20.06 -12.00 -8.46
N ALA A 110 18.85 -11.58 -8.05
CA ALA A 110 17.61 -12.00 -8.69
C ALA A 110 17.55 -11.55 -10.17
N ALA A 111 17.94 -10.31 -10.47
CA ALA A 111 18.03 -9.78 -11.83
C ALA A 111 19.08 -10.51 -12.68
N GLY A 112 20.02 -11.23 -12.05
CA GLY A 112 20.93 -12.18 -12.65
C GLY A 112 20.23 -13.42 -13.24
N ARG A 113 18.97 -13.69 -12.89
CA ARG A 113 18.24 -14.91 -13.25
C ARG A 113 16.85 -14.64 -13.84
N VAL A 114 16.17 -13.62 -13.35
CA VAL A 114 14.77 -13.30 -13.67
C VAL A 114 14.59 -11.82 -13.98
N ASP A 115 13.42 -11.43 -14.50
CA ASP A 115 13.12 -10.01 -14.67
C ASP A 115 12.83 -9.34 -13.33
N VAL A 116 13.52 -8.25 -13.00
CA VAL A 116 13.26 -7.45 -11.79
C VAL A 116 12.80 -6.05 -12.17
N ARG A 117 11.59 -5.69 -11.74
CA ARG A 117 10.94 -4.40 -12.02
C ARG A 117 10.60 -3.69 -10.71
N VAL A 118 11.07 -2.45 -10.55
CA VAL A 118 10.85 -1.63 -9.36
C VAL A 118 10.13 -0.35 -9.76
N LEU A 119 8.97 -0.07 -9.18
CA LEU A 119 8.18 1.12 -9.43
C LEU A 119 8.12 1.97 -8.17
N ALA A 120 8.75 3.14 -8.19
CA ALA A 120 8.74 4.05 -7.05
C ALA A 120 7.94 5.31 -7.32
N TRP A 121 7.41 5.93 -6.27
CA TRP A 121 6.99 7.33 -6.35
C TRP A 121 8.16 8.21 -6.78
N ALA A 122 7.94 9.16 -7.69
CA ALA A 122 9.00 10.03 -8.21
C ALA A 122 9.61 11.00 -7.18
N GLY A 123 9.10 11.06 -5.96
CA GLY A 123 9.55 11.94 -4.88
C GLY A 123 8.85 13.30 -4.88
N ALA A 124 8.98 14.01 -3.76
CA ALA A 124 8.33 15.29 -3.57
C ALA A 124 8.86 16.33 -4.57
N PRO A 125 7.99 17.05 -5.31
CA PRO A 125 8.43 18.09 -6.25
C PRO A 125 9.02 19.31 -5.54
N LEU A 126 8.67 19.52 -4.27
CA LEU A 126 9.20 20.58 -3.42
C LEU A 126 10.24 19.98 -2.46
N PRO A 127 11.48 20.51 -2.41
CA PRO A 127 12.59 19.96 -1.61
C PRO A 127 12.44 20.18 -0.08
N LEU A 128 11.26 20.60 0.37
CA LEU A 128 10.93 20.73 1.80
C LEU A 128 10.36 19.43 2.38
N PHE A 129 10.03 18.47 1.52
CA PHE A 129 9.49 17.17 1.89
C PHE A 129 10.42 16.09 1.36
N HIS A 130 10.70 15.09 2.19
CA HIS A 130 11.58 13.97 1.85
C HIS A 130 10.79 12.66 1.71
N PRO A 131 11.20 11.74 0.81
CA PRO A 131 12.28 11.92 -0.14
C PRO A 131 11.88 12.87 -1.28
N ASP A 132 12.78 13.76 -1.65
CA ASP A 132 12.59 14.64 -2.80
C ASP A 132 12.93 13.93 -4.12
N ARG A 133 12.61 14.56 -5.27
CA ARG A 133 12.87 13.93 -6.58
C ARG A 133 14.36 13.65 -6.85
N ARG A 134 15.29 14.34 -6.21
CA ARG A 134 16.74 14.09 -6.38
C ARG A 134 17.14 12.84 -5.62
N GLU A 135 16.67 12.69 -4.38
CA GLU A 135 16.94 11.52 -3.53
C GLU A 135 16.39 10.24 -4.18
N VAL A 136 15.16 10.27 -4.68
CA VAL A 136 14.57 9.12 -5.38
C VAL A 136 15.33 8.78 -6.67
N ARG A 137 15.72 9.78 -7.47
CA ARG A 137 16.54 9.54 -8.68
C ARG A 137 17.88 8.92 -8.34
N ARG A 138 18.53 9.38 -7.26
CA ARG A 138 19.79 8.82 -6.79
C ARG A 138 19.63 7.36 -6.38
N ALA A 139 18.59 7.03 -5.61
CA ALA A 139 18.29 5.65 -5.23
C ALA A 139 18.05 4.75 -6.46
N ARG A 140 17.34 5.25 -7.47
CA ARG A 140 17.17 4.55 -8.75
C ARG A 140 18.50 4.29 -9.45
N ASP A 141 19.33 5.33 -9.58
CA ASP A 141 20.61 5.24 -10.27
C ASP A 141 21.54 4.25 -9.56
N GLU A 142 21.59 4.28 -8.22
CA GLU A 142 22.37 3.33 -7.41
C GLU A 142 21.86 1.88 -7.53
N LEU A 143 20.54 1.66 -7.59
CA LEU A 143 19.96 0.32 -7.82
C LEU A 143 20.29 -0.20 -9.23
N ALA A 144 20.16 0.64 -10.26
CA ALA A 144 20.34 0.24 -11.66
C ALA A 144 21.82 0.11 -12.06
N GLU A 145 22.73 0.85 -11.42
CA GLU A 145 24.14 0.90 -11.80
C GLU A 145 24.79 -0.49 -11.76
N GLY A 146 25.23 -0.98 -12.92
CA GLY A 146 25.90 -2.27 -13.05
C GLY A 146 25.00 -3.50 -12.81
N THR A 147 23.68 -3.34 -12.78
CA THR A 147 22.72 -4.42 -12.58
C THR A 147 21.76 -4.56 -13.78
N ARG A 148 20.91 -5.59 -13.76
CA ARG A 148 19.80 -5.74 -14.72
C ARG A 148 18.45 -5.31 -14.13
N ILE A 149 18.46 -4.55 -13.03
CA ILE A 149 17.25 -4.06 -12.39
C ILE A 149 16.63 -2.97 -13.26
N SER A 150 15.35 -3.12 -13.62
CA SER A 150 14.58 -2.08 -14.29
C SER A 150 13.80 -1.29 -13.24
N MET A 151 14.14 -0.01 -13.04
CA MET A 151 13.45 0.85 -12.08
C MET A 151 12.84 2.08 -12.73
N ALA A 152 11.54 2.25 -12.52
CA ALA A 152 10.71 3.33 -13.04
C ALA A 152 10.26 4.26 -11.91
N LEU A 153 10.17 5.56 -12.21
CA LEU A 153 9.70 6.58 -11.27
C LEU A 153 8.36 7.13 -11.75
N ASP A 154 7.28 6.83 -11.02
CA ASP A 154 5.96 7.30 -11.37
C ASP A 154 5.69 8.69 -10.76
N ALA A 155 5.55 9.68 -11.65
CA ALA A 155 5.25 11.07 -11.32
C ALA A 155 3.77 11.44 -11.56
N ARG A 156 2.89 10.45 -11.74
CA ARG A 156 1.42 10.64 -11.87
C ARG A 156 0.78 10.82 -10.51
N GLU A 157 1.09 11.91 -9.83
CA GLU A 157 0.43 12.31 -8.59
C GLU A 157 -0.40 13.58 -8.79
N ARG A 158 -1.31 13.84 -7.84
CA ARG A 158 -1.91 15.17 -7.66
C ARG A 158 -0.97 16.03 -6.80
N PRO A 159 -1.05 17.37 -6.87
CA PRO A 159 -0.29 18.23 -5.98
C PRO A 159 -0.50 17.82 -4.52
N LEU A 160 0.60 17.70 -3.76
CA LEU A 160 0.64 17.28 -2.35
C LEU A 160 0.21 15.82 -2.08
N HIS A 161 0.14 14.98 -3.12
CA HIS A 161 -0.08 13.54 -2.97
C HIS A 161 1.20 12.77 -3.30
N CYS A 162 1.27 11.51 -2.88
CA CYS A 162 2.30 10.56 -3.26
C CYS A 162 1.69 9.20 -3.64
N HIS A 163 2.50 8.34 -4.26
CA HIS A 163 2.20 6.90 -4.31
C HIS A 163 2.69 6.28 -3.02
N HIS A 164 1.80 5.62 -2.28
CA HIS A 164 2.05 5.20 -0.90
C HIS A 164 1.82 3.69 -0.67
N GLU A 165 1.51 2.95 -1.73
CA GLU A 165 1.47 1.49 -1.70
C GLU A 165 2.85 0.90 -1.42
N LYS A 166 2.86 -0.26 -0.76
CA LYS A 166 4.04 -1.12 -0.66
C LYS A 166 3.59 -2.52 -1.04
N LEU A 167 4.14 -3.03 -2.13
CA LEU A 167 3.88 -4.38 -2.59
C LEU A 167 5.11 -5.02 -3.22
N VAL A 168 5.16 -6.34 -3.11
CA VAL A 168 6.12 -7.21 -3.81
C VAL A 168 5.34 -8.36 -4.42
N VAL A 169 5.55 -8.65 -5.69
CA VAL A 169 4.99 -9.81 -6.40
C VAL A 169 6.14 -10.66 -6.91
N VAL A 170 6.10 -11.96 -6.65
CA VAL A 170 7.10 -12.91 -7.15
C VAL A 170 6.39 -14.00 -7.94
N ASP A 171 6.80 -14.15 -9.20
CA ASP A 171 6.37 -15.18 -10.15
C ASP A 171 4.84 -15.27 -10.38
N ASP A 172 4.08 -14.23 -10.02
CA ASP A 172 2.61 -14.25 -9.88
C ASP A 172 2.08 -15.32 -8.90
N GLU A 173 2.95 -15.99 -8.13
CA GLU A 173 2.60 -17.06 -7.18
C GLU A 173 2.38 -16.53 -5.76
N VAL A 174 3.15 -15.50 -5.37
CA VAL A 174 3.09 -14.88 -4.05
C VAL A 174 3.13 -13.37 -4.16
N ALA A 175 2.33 -12.70 -3.33
CA ALA A 175 2.40 -11.26 -3.14
C ALA A 175 2.55 -10.89 -1.67
N PHE A 176 3.20 -9.76 -1.42
CA PHE A 176 3.23 -9.09 -0.12
C PHE A 176 2.61 -7.72 -0.29
N VAL A 177 1.74 -7.32 0.63
CA VAL A 177 1.08 -6.00 0.65
C VAL A 177 1.01 -5.52 2.10
N GLY A 178 1.34 -4.27 2.39
CA GLY A 178 1.36 -3.77 3.76
C GLY A 178 1.79 -2.31 3.91
N GLY A 179 2.13 -1.93 5.15
CA GLY A 179 2.66 -0.62 5.50
C GLY A 179 4.19 -0.52 5.46
N ILE A 180 4.89 -1.66 5.48
CA ILE A 180 6.35 -1.71 5.59
C ILE A 180 7.03 -1.30 4.27
N ASP A 181 7.71 -0.15 4.27
CA ASP A 181 8.58 0.30 3.17
C ASP A 181 9.95 -0.40 3.20
N LEU A 182 10.59 -0.53 2.04
CA LEU A 182 11.95 -1.09 1.91
C LEU A 182 13.01 0.02 1.99
N THR A 183 13.04 0.72 3.12
CA THR A 183 13.92 1.87 3.36
C THR A 183 14.31 2.02 4.81
N SER A 184 15.48 2.59 5.10
CA SER A 184 15.90 2.98 6.45
C SER A 184 15.50 4.43 6.82
N LEU A 185 14.79 5.14 5.93
CA LEU A 185 14.44 6.55 6.13
C LEU A 185 13.53 6.74 7.35
N ALA A 186 13.97 7.54 8.33
CA ALA A 186 13.21 7.89 9.54
C ALA A 186 12.96 6.73 10.54
N GLY A 187 13.60 5.57 10.39
CA GLY A 187 13.53 4.49 11.38
C GLY A 187 13.94 3.13 10.82
N ASP A 188 14.20 2.18 11.72
CA ASP A 188 14.55 0.81 11.36
C ASP A 188 13.30 -0.03 11.12
N ARG A 189 13.14 -0.57 9.90
CA ARG A 189 11.97 -1.39 9.54
C ARG A 189 12.14 -2.84 9.98
N LEU A 190 13.33 -3.27 10.38
CA LEU A 190 13.60 -4.61 10.91
C LEU A 190 13.20 -4.77 12.37
N ASP A 191 12.40 -3.86 12.92
CA ASP A 191 11.97 -3.95 14.31
C ASP A 191 11.19 -5.24 14.60
N SER A 192 11.16 -5.60 15.88
CA SER A 192 10.44 -6.76 16.39
C SER A 192 9.39 -6.35 17.40
N ASN A 193 8.48 -7.29 17.72
CA ASN A 193 7.39 -7.05 18.67
C ASN A 193 7.91 -6.77 20.10
N ASP A 194 9.17 -7.10 20.39
CA ASP A 194 9.82 -6.78 21.66
C ASP A 194 10.22 -5.30 21.76
N HIS A 195 10.22 -4.57 20.63
CA HIS A 195 10.65 -3.19 20.48
C HIS A 195 11.87 -2.85 21.35
N PRO A 196 13.00 -3.55 21.16
CA PRO A 196 14.15 -3.39 22.03
C PRO A 196 14.61 -1.93 22.03
N PRO A 197 15.05 -1.38 23.17
CA PRO A 197 15.55 -0.02 23.23
C PRO A 197 16.79 0.12 22.34
N ARG A 198 16.72 0.98 21.32
CA ARG A 198 17.80 1.30 20.37
C ARG A 198 18.01 2.81 20.34
N ASP A 199 19.12 3.26 19.76
CA ASP A 199 19.34 4.67 19.40
C ASP A 199 18.46 5.04 18.19
N GLY A 200 17.14 5.13 18.40
CA GLY A 200 16.14 5.37 17.35
C GLY A 200 14.71 5.12 17.81
N LEU A 201 13.74 5.50 16.97
CA LEU A 201 12.33 5.16 17.19
C LEU A 201 12.11 3.69 16.83
N GLY A 202 11.39 2.95 17.69
CA GLY A 202 10.81 1.67 17.31
C GLY A 202 9.81 1.83 16.17
N TRP A 203 9.62 0.77 15.39
CA TRP A 203 8.78 0.76 14.19
C TRP A 203 7.79 -0.39 14.23
N HIS A 204 6.58 -0.10 14.71
CA HIS A 204 5.46 -1.03 14.65
C HIS A 204 4.72 -0.89 13.32
N ASP A 205 4.55 -2.00 12.60
CA ASP A 205 3.87 -2.01 11.30
C ASP A 205 3.32 -3.40 10.95
N THR A 206 2.51 -3.50 9.90
CA THR A 206 1.94 -4.78 9.46
C THR A 206 2.05 -4.98 7.95
N ALA A 207 2.18 -6.23 7.55
CA ALA A 207 2.07 -6.67 6.16
C ALA A 207 1.37 -8.02 6.08
N VAL A 208 0.88 -8.37 4.90
CA VAL A 208 0.31 -9.69 4.63
C VAL A 208 1.05 -10.36 3.49
N ARG A 209 1.26 -11.68 3.63
CA ARG A 209 1.61 -12.56 2.51
C ARG A 209 0.35 -13.18 1.94
N LEU A 210 0.25 -13.14 0.61
CA LEU A 210 -0.87 -13.60 -0.17
C LEU A 210 -0.42 -14.74 -1.10
N VAL A 211 -1.20 -15.81 -1.13
CA VAL A 211 -1.09 -16.92 -2.09
C VAL A 211 -2.48 -17.27 -2.59
N GLY A 212 -2.62 -17.63 -3.87
CA GLY A 212 -3.90 -17.94 -4.51
C GLY A 212 -4.35 -16.85 -5.50
N PRO A 213 -5.59 -16.92 -5.99
CA PRO A 213 -6.04 -16.10 -7.13
C PRO A 213 -5.92 -14.59 -6.92
N VAL A 214 -5.97 -14.10 -5.66
CA VAL A 214 -5.81 -12.66 -5.34
C VAL A 214 -4.44 -12.10 -5.74
N VAL A 215 -3.40 -12.93 -5.85
CA VAL A 215 -2.06 -12.49 -6.29
C VAL A 215 -2.11 -11.87 -7.68
N ALA A 216 -2.92 -12.43 -8.58
CA ALA A 216 -3.09 -11.89 -9.93
C ALA A 216 -3.69 -10.48 -9.93
N ASP A 217 -4.52 -10.14 -8.94
CA ASP A 217 -5.12 -8.80 -8.84
C ASP A 217 -4.10 -7.76 -8.35
N VAL A 218 -3.20 -8.15 -7.42
CA VAL A 218 -2.05 -7.34 -7.02
C VAL A 218 -1.10 -7.10 -8.20
N ALA A 219 -0.78 -8.16 -8.95
CA ALA A 219 0.07 -8.10 -10.13
C ALA A 219 -0.54 -7.20 -11.23
N ARG A 220 -1.85 -7.32 -11.50
CA ARG A 220 -2.56 -6.45 -12.45
C ARG A 220 -2.52 -4.98 -12.03
N HIS A 221 -2.61 -4.69 -10.73
CA HIS A 221 -2.45 -3.32 -10.22
C HIS A 221 -1.03 -2.78 -10.45
N PHE A 222 0.01 -3.59 -10.19
CA PHE A 222 1.39 -3.22 -10.51
C PHE A 222 1.54 -2.92 -12.01
N LEU A 223 1.09 -3.83 -12.88
CA LEU A 223 1.22 -3.69 -14.33
C LEU A 223 0.47 -2.49 -14.89
N MET A 224 -0.70 -2.15 -14.34
CA MET A 224 -1.44 -0.94 -14.71
C MET A 224 -0.56 0.31 -14.57
N ARG A 225 0.19 0.42 -13.47
CA ARG A 225 1.04 1.58 -13.20
C ARG A 225 2.39 1.51 -13.91
N TRP A 226 2.96 0.31 -13.99
CA TRP A 226 4.18 0.05 -14.75
C TRP A 226 4.01 0.45 -16.22
N ARG A 227 2.99 -0.08 -16.90
CA ARG A 227 2.71 0.22 -18.33
C ARG A 227 2.34 1.67 -18.58
N ALA A 228 1.81 2.37 -17.58
CA ALA A 228 1.58 3.79 -17.68
C ALA A 228 2.90 4.59 -17.64
N THR A 229 3.93 4.07 -16.99
CA THR A 229 5.19 4.77 -16.71
C THR A 229 6.30 4.41 -17.70
N GLU A 230 6.44 3.13 -18.02
CA GLU A 230 7.45 2.59 -18.93
C GLU A 230 6.76 1.91 -20.12
N ASP A 231 7.27 2.17 -21.32
CA ASP A 231 6.85 1.46 -22.52
C ASP A 231 7.43 0.04 -22.49
N GLY A 232 6.57 -0.96 -22.35
CA GLY A 232 7.02 -2.35 -22.32
C GLY A 232 5.87 -3.35 -22.44
N ASN A 233 6.09 -4.39 -23.24
CA ASN A 233 5.16 -5.51 -23.34
C ASN A 233 5.42 -6.52 -22.21
N VAL A 234 5.04 -6.16 -20.99
CA VAL A 234 5.05 -7.10 -19.86
C VAL A 234 3.81 -8.00 -19.98
N PRO A 235 3.94 -9.34 -19.95
CA PRO A 235 2.82 -10.26 -20.06
C PRO A 235 1.73 -10.00 -19.02
N GLU A 236 0.49 -10.41 -19.32
CA GLU A 236 -0.56 -10.46 -18.31
C GLU A 236 -0.18 -11.47 -17.20
N PRO A 237 -0.56 -11.22 -15.94
CA PRO A 237 -0.23 -12.12 -14.85
C PRO A 237 -0.93 -13.45 -15.01
N SER A 238 -0.23 -14.53 -14.67
CA SER A 238 -0.88 -15.82 -14.49
C SER A 238 -1.80 -15.78 -13.26
N GLU A 239 -2.86 -16.60 -13.26
CA GLU A 239 -3.77 -16.71 -12.12
C GLU A 239 -3.47 -17.99 -11.34
N PRO A 240 -2.95 -17.91 -10.10
CA PRO A 240 -2.69 -19.09 -9.29
C PRO A 240 -3.98 -19.87 -9.00
N ALA A 241 -3.83 -21.19 -8.86
CA ALA A 241 -4.95 -22.03 -8.47
C ALA A 241 -5.49 -21.65 -7.08
N ALA A 242 -6.81 -21.75 -6.92
CA ALA A 242 -7.46 -21.64 -5.63
C ALA A 242 -7.03 -22.78 -4.70
N LEU A 243 -6.74 -22.44 -3.44
CA LEU A 243 -6.50 -23.38 -2.36
C LEU A 243 -7.84 -23.93 -1.87
N GLY A 244 -7.97 -25.24 -1.73
CA GLY A 244 -9.25 -25.90 -1.42
C GLY A 244 -9.86 -25.50 -0.07
N ASP A 245 -9.03 -25.13 0.90
CA ASP A 245 -9.37 -24.63 2.23
C ASP A 245 -9.06 -23.14 2.42
N GLY A 246 -8.76 -22.43 1.33
CA GLY A 246 -8.42 -21.02 1.37
C GLY A 246 -9.62 -20.12 1.66
N ILE A 247 -9.35 -18.94 2.20
CA ILE A 247 -10.34 -17.93 2.54
C ILE A 247 -10.70 -17.07 1.34
N GLU A 248 -11.87 -16.44 1.40
CA GLU A 248 -12.24 -15.40 0.44
C GLU A 248 -11.45 -14.12 0.72
N THR A 249 -10.93 -13.47 -0.31
CA THR A 249 -10.08 -12.28 -0.18
C THR A 249 -10.30 -11.33 -1.35
N GLN A 250 -10.42 -10.04 -1.07
CA GLN A 250 -10.57 -9.00 -2.08
C GLN A 250 -9.39 -8.03 -2.01
N PHE A 251 -8.73 -7.81 -3.14
CA PHE A 251 -7.74 -6.74 -3.26
C PHE A 251 -8.46 -5.40 -3.47
N VAL A 252 -8.17 -4.44 -2.58
CA VAL A 252 -8.75 -3.10 -2.59
C VAL A 252 -7.65 -2.04 -2.71
N ARG A 253 -7.98 -0.89 -3.28
CA ARG A 253 -7.03 0.19 -3.56
C ARG A 253 -7.67 1.57 -3.52
N THR A 254 -6.83 2.60 -3.47
CA THR A 254 -7.23 3.98 -3.77
C THR A 254 -6.44 4.45 -4.99
N VAL A 255 -7.15 4.75 -6.07
CA VAL A 255 -6.56 5.26 -7.31
C VAL A 255 -7.28 6.56 -7.67
N PRO A 256 -6.60 7.71 -7.75
CA PRO A 256 -7.27 8.94 -8.14
C PRO A 256 -7.72 8.90 -9.60
N ALA A 257 -8.91 9.44 -9.87
CA ALA A 257 -9.44 9.54 -11.22
C ALA A 257 -8.48 10.25 -12.19
N ARG A 258 -8.52 9.84 -13.46
CA ARG A 258 -7.81 10.41 -14.62
C ARG A 258 -6.29 10.30 -14.61
N LEU A 259 -5.71 9.51 -13.70
CA LEU A 259 -4.26 9.26 -13.67
C LEU A 259 -3.86 8.02 -14.47
N TYR A 260 -4.72 7.00 -14.52
CA TYR A 260 -4.48 5.74 -15.21
C TYR A 260 -5.71 5.37 -16.04
N GLU A 261 -5.51 5.05 -17.32
CA GLU A 261 -6.62 4.77 -18.24
C GLU A 261 -7.46 3.55 -17.82
N PRO A 262 -6.87 2.41 -17.37
CA PRO A 262 -7.66 1.28 -16.89
C PRO A 262 -8.50 1.56 -15.64
N CYS A 263 -8.27 2.69 -14.96
CA CYS A 263 -8.99 3.12 -13.75
C CYS A 263 -9.36 4.61 -13.86
N ARG A 264 -9.92 5.01 -15.01
CA ARG A 264 -10.13 6.42 -15.38
C ARG A 264 -11.03 7.20 -14.42
N ASP A 265 -12.05 6.55 -13.87
CA ASP A 265 -12.97 7.17 -12.90
C ASP A 265 -12.44 7.18 -11.47
N GLY A 266 -11.28 6.54 -11.25
CA GLY A 266 -10.69 6.34 -9.95
C GLY A 266 -11.34 5.20 -9.17
N GLU A 267 -10.75 4.84 -8.05
CA GLU A 267 -11.21 3.79 -7.15
C GLU A 267 -10.97 4.20 -5.71
N TRP A 268 -11.93 3.89 -4.84
CA TRP A 268 -11.90 4.15 -3.39
C TRP A 268 -12.37 2.93 -2.61
N SER A 269 -12.05 1.74 -3.10
CA SER A 269 -12.50 0.47 -2.52
C SER A 269 -11.94 0.22 -1.12
N ILE A 270 -10.79 0.82 -0.76
CA ILE A 270 -10.30 0.84 0.63
C ILE A 270 -11.32 1.54 1.55
N LEU A 271 -11.77 2.75 1.20
CA LEU A 271 -12.75 3.49 2.00
C LEU A 271 -14.08 2.74 2.08
N GLU A 272 -14.53 2.19 0.94
CA GLU A 272 -15.75 1.40 0.86
C GLU A 272 -15.71 0.20 1.81
N SER A 273 -14.62 -0.58 1.77
CA SER A 273 -14.44 -1.75 2.63
C SER A 273 -14.34 -1.37 4.10
N TYR A 274 -13.61 -0.31 4.45
CA TYR A 274 -13.54 0.21 5.82
C TYR A 274 -14.93 0.58 6.36
N LEU A 275 -15.70 1.39 5.61
CA LEU A 275 -17.03 1.82 6.05
C LEU A 275 -18.01 0.65 6.13
N GLY A 276 -17.94 -0.30 5.20
CA GLY A 276 -18.78 -1.50 5.20
C GLY A 276 -18.49 -2.39 6.41
N ALA A 277 -17.20 -2.66 6.67
CA ALA A 277 -16.76 -3.48 7.80
C ALA A 277 -17.11 -2.83 9.16
N LEU A 278 -16.88 -1.51 9.30
CA LEU A 278 -17.20 -0.79 10.53
C LEU A 278 -18.71 -0.75 10.82
N ARG A 279 -19.54 -0.57 9.80
CA ARG A 279 -21.02 -0.58 9.95
C ARG A 279 -21.58 -1.98 10.23
N ALA A 280 -20.89 -3.01 9.76
CA ALA A 280 -21.27 -4.41 10.01
C ALA A 280 -20.76 -4.93 11.37
N ALA A 281 -19.90 -4.19 12.06
CA ALA A 281 -19.29 -4.65 13.30
C ALA A 281 -20.30 -4.74 14.45
N GLU A 282 -20.44 -5.92 15.06
CA GLU A 282 -21.40 -6.16 16.15
C GLU A 282 -20.75 -6.20 17.54
N ARG A 283 -19.43 -6.42 17.63
CA ARG A 283 -18.75 -6.75 18.90
C ARG A 283 -17.53 -5.90 19.21
N LEU A 284 -16.49 -5.99 18.39
CA LEU A 284 -15.20 -5.33 18.62
C LEU A 284 -14.62 -4.89 17.29
N VAL A 285 -14.16 -3.64 17.25
CA VAL A 285 -13.27 -3.13 16.22
C VAL A 285 -11.92 -2.90 16.85
N TYR A 286 -10.89 -3.54 16.30
CA TYR A 286 -9.49 -3.28 16.62
C TYR A 286 -8.87 -2.49 15.46
N LEU A 287 -8.27 -1.34 15.76
CA LEU A 287 -7.69 -0.45 14.77
C LEU A 287 -6.26 -0.07 15.15
N GLU A 288 -5.33 -0.43 14.29
CA GLU A 288 -3.97 0.12 14.27
C GLU A 288 -3.83 0.95 13.00
N SER A 289 -3.45 2.22 13.14
CA SER A 289 -3.19 3.11 12.02
C SER A 289 -2.29 4.25 12.45
N GLN A 290 -1.35 4.64 11.58
CA GLN A 290 -0.51 5.82 11.79
C GLN A 290 -1.35 7.10 11.94
N PHE A 291 -2.51 7.16 11.25
CA PHE A 291 -3.40 8.31 11.27
C PHE A 291 -4.86 7.88 11.43
N LEU A 292 -5.62 8.68 12.19
CA LEU A 292 -7.07 8.56 12.32
C LEU A 292 -7.73 9.90 11.97
N TRP A 293 -7.66 10.28 10.69
CA TRP A 293 -8.10 11.60 10.22
C TRP A 293 -9.24 11.58 9.21
N SER A 294 -9.67 10.41 8.71
CA SER A 294 -10.80 10.35 7.76
C SER A 294 -12.10 10.71 8.49
N PRO A 295 -12.77 11.83 8.13
CA PRO A 295 -14.01 12.22 8.76
C PRO A 295 -15.12 11.18 8.58
N GLU A 296 -15.11 10.44 7.47
CA GLU A 296 -16.07 9.36 7.23
C GLU A 296 -15.88 8.20 8.20
N VAL A 297 -14.64 7.79 8.45
CA VAL A 297 -14.31 6.70 9.37
C VAL A 297 -14.55 7.14 10.82
N THR A 298 -14.06 8.32 11.22
CA THR A 298 -14.26 8.82 12.59
C THR A 298 -15.73 9.03 12.92
N PHE A 299 -16.54 9.48 11.95
CA PHE A 299 -17.99 9.62 12.13
C PHE A 299 -18.66 8.27 12.40
N VAL A 300 -18.31 7.21 11.68
CA VAL A 300 -18.87 5.86 11.94
C VAL A 300 -18.42 5.32 13.31
N LEU A 301 -17.18 5.60 13.72
CA LEU A 301 -16.66 5.19 15.03
C LEU A 301 -17.30 5.95 16.20
N ALA A 302 -17.77 7.19 15.99
CA ALA A 302 -18.36 8.03 17.03
C ALA A 302 -19.80 7.66 17.41
N GLY A 303 -20.52 6.94 16.54
CA GLY A 303 -21.94 6.54 16.74
C GLY A 303 -22.93 7.48 16.10
#